data_AF-A0A8J4RF61-F1
#
_entry.id   AF-A0A8J4RF61-F1
#
_cell.length_a   1.000
_cell.length_b   1.000
_cell.length_c   1.000
_cell.angle_alpha   90.00
_cell.angle_beta   90.00
_cell.angle_gamma   90.00
#
_symmetry.space_group_name_H-M   'P 1'
#
loop_
_entity.id
_entity.type
_entity.pdbx_description
1 polymer ?
#
loop_
_entity_poly.entity_id
_entity_poly.type
_entity_poly.pdbx_seq_one_letter_code
_entity_poly.pdbx_strand_id
1 'polypeptide(L)'
;MARRGLLLPISLPKVVPVVVKALHYDIRRGPHSVGSHVRDAAAYVCWAFGRAYYHEDMRTILEQLAPHLLTVACYDREVNCRRAAAAAFQENVGRQGNYPHGIDIVNTADYFSLSSRVNSYLHVSVCIAQYEGYLYPFVDELLDNKICHWEKGLRELAAEALSALVKYDPEYFADSVVEKIVPCTLSSDL
;
A
#
# COMPACT_ATOMS: atom_id res chain seq x y z
N MET A 1 0.80 14.23 18.18
CA MET A 1 -0.19 13.65 19.11
C MET A 1 0.03 12.14 19.29
N ALA A 2 0.03 11.33 18.23
CA ALA A 2 0.26 9.88 18.31
C ALA A 2 1.59 9.48 18.99
N ARG A 3 2.70 10.15 18.69
CA ARG A 3 4.04 9.85 19.27
C ARG A 3 4.12 9.93 20.81
N ARG A 4 3.18 10.59 21.49
CA ARG A 4 3.15 10.73 22.95
C ARG A 4 2.04 9.87 23.61
N GLY A 5 1.38 8.98 22.88
CA GLY A 5 0.30 8.14 23.41
C GLY A 5 -0.94 8.92 23.86
N LEU A 6 -1.12 10.17 23.38
CA LEU A 6 -2.23 11.03 23.78
C LEU A 6 -3.59 10.57 23.20
N LEU A 7 -3.55 9.66 22.24
CA LEU A 7 -4.73 8.99 21.72
C LEU A 7 -4.90 7.68 22.50
N LEU A 8 -6.00 7.53 23.23
CA LEU A 8 -6.27 6.32 24.01
C LEU A 8 -6.46 5.11 23.06
N PRO A 9 -6.02 3.89 23.43
CA PRO A 9 -6.18 2.69 22.59
C PRO A 9 -7.61 2.46 22.11
N ILE A 10 -8.61 2.74 22.95
CA ILE A 10 -10.04 2.65 22.62
C ILE A 10 -10.47 3.54 21.43
N SER A 11 -9.66 4.54 21.08
CA SER A 11 -9.92 5.43 19.94
C SER A 11 -9.26 4.94 18.65
N LEU A 12 -8.35 3.95 18.70
CA LEU A 12 -7.67 3.43 17.51
C LEU A 12 -8.65 2.94 16.44
N PRO A 13 -9.71 2.14 16.76
CA PRO A 13 -10.66 1.70 15.74
C PRO A 13 -11.41 2.85 15.04
N LYS A 14 -11.56 4.01 15.71
CA LYS A 14 -12.19 5.20 15.12
C LYS A 14 -11.23 5.99 14.23
N VAL A 15 -9.94 5.93 14.54
CA VAL A 15 -8.89 6.71 13.84
C VAL A 15 -8.34 5.95 12.64
N VAL A 16 -8.22 4.61 12.71
CA VAL A 16 -7.68 3.78 11.63
C VAL A 16 -8.35 4.03 10.28
N PRO A 17 -9.70 4.09 10.15
CA PRO A 17 -10.33 4.37 8.86
C PRO A 17 -9.94 5.74 8.27
N VAL A 18 -9.69 6.74 9.12
CA VAL A 18 -9.24 8.07 8.69
C VAL A 18 -7.79 8.03 8.22
N VAL A 19 -6.93 7.28 8.94
CA VAL A 19 -5.52 7.09 8.57
C VAL A 19 -5.40 6.32 7.25
N VAL A 20 -6.21 5.28 7.05
CA VAL A 20 -6.27 4.53 5.79
C VAL A 20 -6.68 5.44 4.63
N LYS A 21 -7.73 6.26 4.79
CA LYS A 21 -8.10 7.25 3.78
C LYS A 21 -6.98 8.25 3.49
N ALA A 22 -6.21 8.64 4.51
CA ALA A 22 -5.08 9.56 4.35
C ALA A 22 -3.87 8.90 3.66
N LEU A 23 -3.61 7.61 3.89
CA LEU A 23 -2.57 6.82 3.20
C LEU A 23 -2.81 6.72 1.70
N HIS A 24 -4.07 6.72 1.28
CA HIS A 24 -4.49 6.66 -0.13
C HIS A 24 -4.95 8.01 -0.68
N TYR A 25 -4.65 9.11 0.01
CA TYR A 25 -5.09 10.42 -0.42
C TYR A 25 -4.28 10.90 -1.64
N ASP A 26 -4.93 10.85 -2.80
CA ASP A 26 -4.40 11.32 -4.06
C ASP A 26 -5.49 12.06 -4.85
N ILE A 27 -5.41 13.39 -4.92
CA ILE A 27 -6.38 14.21 -5.65
C ILE A 27 -5.73 14.85 -6.86
N ARG A 28 -6.26 14.55 -8.05
CA ARG A 28 -5.93 15.24 -9.28
C ARG A 28 -6.37 16.71 -9.21
N ARG A 29 -5.41 17.63 -9.35
CA ARG A 29 -5.62 19.07 -9.53
C ARG A 29 -4.99 19.51 -10.85
N GLY A 30 -5.80 19.45 -11.91
CA GLY A 30 -5.36 19.77 -13.27
C GLY A 30 -4.29 18.79 -13.75
N PRO A 31 -3.08 19.27 -14.13
CA PRO A 31 -1.98 18.41 -14.57
C PRO A 31 -1.15 17.81 -13.41
N HIS A 32 -1.44 18.17 -12.16
CA HIS A 32 -0.71 17.67 -10.98
C HIS A 32 -1.62 16.86 -10.05
N SER A 33 -1.00 16.07 -9.18
CA SER A 33 -1.66 15.47 -8.02
C SER A 33 -1.22 16.20 -6.75
N VAL A 34 -2.14 16.35 -5.81
CA VAL A 34 -1.86 16.81 -4.45
C VAL A 34 -2.22 15.70 -3.48
N GLY A 35 -1.30 15.39 -2.57
CA GLY A 35 -1.55 14.39 -1.52
C GLY A 35 -0.33 13.71 -0.96
N SER A 36 0.85 13.85 -1.58
CA SER A 36 2.10 13.23 -1.11
C SER A 36 2.40 13.55 0.36
N HIS A 37 2.27 14.81 0.79
CA HIS A 37 2.44 15.20 2.19
C HIS A 37 1.38 14.61 3.13
N VAL A 38 0.16 14.36 2.64
CA VAL A 38 -0.91 13.73 3.44
C VAL A 38 -0.59 12.25 3.66
N ARG A 39 -0.16 11.56 2.60
CA ARG A 39 0.24 10.16 2.64
C ARG A 39 1.49 9.93 3.51
N ASP A 40 2.49 10.79 3.36
CA ASP A 40 3.69 10.79 4.21
C ASP A 40 3.35 11.04 5.68
N ALA A 41 2.49 12.02 5.98
CA ALA A 41 2.01 12.26 7.34
C ALA A 41 1.20 11.07 7.89
N ALA A 42 0.40 10.39 7.07
CA ALA A 42 -0.35 9.20 7.48
C ALA A 42 0.58 8.01 7.77
N ALA A 43 1.61 7.81 6.96
CA ALA A 43 2.66 6.84 7.22
C ALA A 43 3.40 7.15 8.53
N TYR A 44 3.70 8.42 8.79
CA TYR A 44 4.29 8.85 10.06
C TYR A 44 3.39 8.57 11.27
N VAL A 45 2.06 8.72 11.12
CA VAL A 45 1.09 8.33 12.17
C VAL A 45 1.16 6.83 12.43
N CYS A 46 1.20 6.00 11.38
CA CYS A 46 1.32 4.54 11.52
C CYS A 46 2.64 4.14 12.19
N TRP A 47 3.75 4.81 11.85
CA TRP A 47 5.04 4.64 12.51
C TRP A 47 4.96 5.01 14.00
N ALA A 48 4.27 6.11 14.32
CA ALA A 48 4.10 6.55 15.70
C ALA A 48 3.24 5.57 16.52
N PHE A 49 2.25 4.91 15.92
CA PHE A 49 1.43 3.89 16.59
C PHE A 49 2.28 2.73 17.09
N GLY A 50 3.17 2.19 16.26
CA GLY A 50 4.07 1.10 16.64
C GLY A 50 4.96 1.39 17.85
N ARG A 51 5.16 2.68 18.18
CA ARG A 51 5.95 3.13 19.33
C ARG A 51 5.13 3.52 20.55
N ALA A 52 3.86 3.85 20.35
CA ALA A 52 3.01 4.44 21.38
C ALA A 52 2.14 3.41 22.09
N TYR A 53 1.89 2.25 21.48
CA TYR A 53 0.95 1.24 21.96
C TYR A 53 1.59 -0.12 22.15
N TYR A 54 1.02 -0.90 23.06
CA TYR A 54 1.44 -2.25 23.36
C TYR A 54 0.96 -3.24 22.29
N HIS A 55 1.60 -4.42 22.26
CA HIS A 55 1.29 -5.50 21.32
C HIS A 55 -0.19 -5.91 21.34
N GLU A 56 -0.80 -6.00 22.52
CA GLU A 56 -2.19 -6.40 22.66
C GLU A 56 -3.16 -5.43 21.97
N ASP A 57 -2.89 -4.12 22.04
CA ASP A 57 -3.70 -3.09 21.40
C ASP A 57 -3.42 -3.01 19.89
N MET A 58 -2.16 -3.25 19.48
CA MET A 58 -1.72 -3.04 18.10
C MET A 58 -1.96 -4.22 17.18
N ARG A 59 -2.15 -5.44 17.69
CA ARG A 59 -2.25 -6.64 16.85
C ARG A 59 -3.30 -6.50 15.74
N THR A 60 -4.56 -6.27 16.12
CA THR A 60 -5.67 -6.13 15.17
C THR A 60 -5.58 -4.84 14.34
N ILE A 61 -4.91 -3.81 14.88
CA ILE A 61 -4.69 -2.55 14.16
C ILE A 61 -3.64 -2.73 13.06
N LEU A 62 -2.57 -3.47 13.33
CA LEU A 62 -1.51 -3.75 12.38
C LEU A 62 -1.99 -4.66 11.25
N GLU A 63 -2.80 -5.68 11.56
CA GLU A 63 -3.46 -6.53 10.56
C GLU A 63 -4.29 -5.70 9.55
N GLN A 64 -4.95 -4.64 10.02
CA GLN A 64 -5.68 -3.72 9.14
C GLN A 64 -4.78 -2.75 8.37
N LEU A 65 -3.73 -2.22 9.01
CA LEU A 65 -2.87 -1.20 8.40
C LEU A 65 -1.85 -1.78 7.43
N ALA A 66 -1.38 -3.01 7.65
CA ALA A 66 -0.30 -3.61 6.89
C ALA A 66 -0.58 -3.71 5.38
N PRO A 67 -1.75 -4.21 4.91
CA PRO A 67 -2.06 -4.23 3.49
C PRO A 67 -2.01 -2.84 2.87
N HIS A 68 -2.51 -1.80 3.56
CA HIS A 68 -2.49 -0.43 3.06
C HIS A 68 -1.08 0.17 3.05
N LEU A 69 -0.27 -0.08 4.09
CA LEU A 69 1.12 0.38 4.13
C LEU A 69 1.95 -0.26 3.01
N LEU A 70 1.79 -1.57 2.76
CA LEU A 70 2.51 -2.25 1.70
C LEU A 70 1.99 -1.89 0.31
N THR A 71 0.69 -1.61 0.17
CA THR A 71 0.12 -1.04 -1.06
C THR A 71 0.78 0.29 -1.40
N VAL A 72 0.90 1.21 -0.43
CA VAL A 72 1.61 2.48 -0.61
C VAL A 72 3.10 2.24 -0.88
N ALA A 73 3.74 1.33 -0.13
CA ALA A 73 5.14 1.00 -0.34
C ALA A 73 5.43 0.52 -1.77
N CYS A 74 4.54 -0.28 -2.35
CA CYS A 74 4.71 -0.83 -3.69
C CYS A 74 4.29 0.14 -4.80
N TYR A 75 3.14 0.81 -4.64
CA TYR A 75 2.44 1.46 -5.75
C TYR A 75 2.40 2.99 -5.69
N ASP A 76 2.93 3.63 -4.64
CA ASP A 76 2.96 5.08 -4.61
C ASP A 76 3.89 5.65 -5.70
N ARG A 77 3.44 6.72 -6.38
CA ARG A 77 4.25 7.46 -7.36
C ARG A 77 5.51 8.04 -6.71
N GLU A 78 5.37 8.58 -5.49
CA GLU A 78 6.41 9.31 -4.79
C GLU A 78 7.31 8.38 -3.99
N VAL A 79 8.61 8.42 -4.26
CA VAL A 79 9.61 7.57 -3.57
C VAL A 79 9.63 7.80 -2.06
N ASN A 80 9.37 9.03 -1.63
CA ASN A 80 9.34 9.37 -0.20
C ASN A 80 8.16 8.69 0.49
N CYS A 81 6.98 8.70 -0.12
CA CYS A 81 5.80 8.02 0.42
C CYS A 81 5.99 6.50 0.45
N ARG A 82 6.59 5.90 -0.59
CA ARG A 82 6.93 4.46 -0.59
C ARG A 82 7.81 4.09 0.61
N ARG A 83 8.88 4.85 0.82
CA ARG A 83 9.83 4.63 1.93
C ARG A 83 9.22 4.90 3.29
N ALA A 84 8.40 5.94 3.43
CA ALA A 84 7.73 6.26 4.68
C ALA A 84 6.77 5.14 5.10
N ALA A 85 6.00 4.60 4.16
CA ALA A 85 5.09 3.49 4.42
C ALA A 85 5.84 2.21 4.80
N ALA A 86 6.93 1.88 4.10
CA ALA A 86 7.77 0.74 4.43
C ALA A 86 8.46 0.88 5.80
N ALA A 87 8.96 2.07 6.13
CA ALA A 87 9.53 2.36 7.45
C ALA A 87 8.49 2.24 8.58
N ALA A 88 7.25 2.67 8.32
CA ALA A 88 6.15 2.50 9.26
C ALA A 88 5.81 1.02 9.47
N PHE A 89 5.75 0.23 8.40
CA PHE A 89 5.57 -1.22 8.50
C PHE A 89 6.71 -1.88 9.27
N GLN A 90 7.97 -1.55 8.94
CA GLN A 90 9.17 -2.06 9.61
C GLN A 90 9.18 -1.76 11.11
N GLU A 91 8.85 -0.53 11.54
CA GLU A 91 8.79 -0.20 12.97
C GLU A 91 7.75 -1.05 13.69
N ASN A 92 6.57 -1.24 13.07
CA ASN A 92 5.53 -2.07 13.66
C ASN A 92 5.96 -3.54 13.76
N VAL A 93 6.53 -4.13 12.70
CA VAL A 93 7.05 -5.50 12.74
C VAL A 93 8.12 -5.66 13.83
N GLY A 94 9.06 -4.72 13.92
CA GLY A 94 10.16 -4.79 14.89
C GLY A 94 9.74 -4.57 16.34
N ARG A 95 8.68 -3.81 16.58
CA ARG A 95 8.17 -3.49 17.94
C ARG A 95 7.16 -4.50 18.44
N GLN A 96 6.22 -4.88 17.57
CA GLN A 96 5.11 -5.75 17.94
C GLN A 96 5.54 -7.21 17.90
N GLY A 97 6.45 -7.59 16.98
CA GLY A 97 6.91 -8.96 16.83
C GLY A 97 5.82 -9.89 16.32
N ASN A 98 6.19 -11.14 16.04
CA ASN A 98 5.27 -12.23 15.63
C ASN A 98 4.32 -11.91 14.46
N TYR A 99 4.67 -10.95 13.59
CA TYR A 99 3.89 -10.66 12.39
C TYR A 99 4.22 -11.68 11.29
N PRO A 100 3.25 -12.39 10.71
CA PRO A 100 3.50 -13.43 9.70
C PRO A 100 4.33 -12.90 8.53
N HIS A 101 5.46 -13.56 8.27
CA HIS A 101 6.43 -13.18 7.23
C HIS A 101 6.95 -11.73 7.32
N GLY A 102 6.77 -11.04 8.46
CA GLY A 102 7.05 -9.61 8.58
C GLY A 102 8.50 -9.24 8.30
N ILE A 103 9.45 -10.06 8.75
CA ILE A 103 10.89 -9.83 8.51
C ILE A 103 11.24 -10.01 7.03
N ASP A 104 10.69 -11.05 6.38
CA ASP A 104 10.92 -11.30 4.95
C ASP A 104 10.34 -10.17 4.10
N ILE A 105 9.15 -9.69 4.45
CA ILE A 105 8.50 -8.54 3.79
C ILE A 105 9.32 -7.27 4.00
N VAL A 106 9.80 -6.99 5.21
CA VAL A 106 10.67 -5.83 5.51
C VAL A 106 11.94 -5.86 4.68
N ASN A 107 12.58 -7.02 4.55
CA ASN A 107 13.79 -7.17 3.75
C ASN A 107 13.48 -7.02 2.25
N THR A 108 12.33 -7.50 1.79
CA THR A 108 11.89 -7.37 0.39
C THR A 108 11.57 -5.91 0.03
N ALA A 109 10.94 -5.17 0.95
CA ALA A 109 10.54 -3.78 0.80
C ALA A 109 11.54 -2.80 1.45
N ASP A 110 12.83 -3.04 1.28
CA ASP A 110 13.87 -2.19 1.85
C ASP A 110 13.99 -0.80 1.16
N TYR A 111 14.78 0.09 1.75
CA TYR A 111 14.99 1.46 1.28
C TYR A 111 15.52 1.57 -0.17
N PHE A 112 16.34 0.62 -0.60
CA PHE A 112 16.97 0.57 -1.93
C PHE A 112 16.01 -0.04 -2.96
N SER A 113 15.37 -1.17 -2.63
CA SER A 113 14.41 -1.83 -3.50
C SER A 113 13.25 -0.89 -3.88
N LEU A 114 12.81 -0.04 -2.94
CA LEU A 114 11.72 0.93 -3.14
C LEU A 114 12.14 2.22 -3.86
N SER A 115 13.43 2.41 -4.12
CA SER A 115 13.92 3.59 -4.84
C SER A 115 13.41 3.63 -6.28
N SER A 116 13.40 2.47 -6.95
CA SER A 116 12.91 2.32 -8.31
C SER A 116 11.42 2.00 -8.30
N ARG A 117 10.63 2.84 -8.98
CA ARG A 117 9.19 2.61 -9.17
C ARG A 117 8.94 1.30 -9.91
N VAL A 118 9.71 1.02 -10.96
CA VAL A 118 9.61 -0.23 -11.73
C VAL A 118 9.86 -1.43 -10.84
N ASN A 119 10.92 -1.40 -10.02
CA ASN A 119 11.24 -2.48 -9.10
C ASN A 119 10.15 -2.67 -8.02
N SER A 120 9.62 -1.56 -7.50
CA SER A 120 8.55 -1.59 -6.49
C SER A 120 7.29 -2.26 -7.03
N TYR A 121 6.90 -1.90 -8.27
CA TYR A 121 5.71 -2.44 -8.94
C TYR A 121 5.88 -3.90 -9.37
N LEU A 122 7.03 -4.28 -9.96
CA LEU A 122 7.14 -5.55 -10.67
C LEU A 122 7.90 -6.65 -9.90
N HIS A 123 8.68 -6.27 -8.88
CA HIS A 123 9.46 -7.24 -8.10
C HIS A 123 9.03 -7.24 -6.63
N VAL A 124 9.07 -6.09 -5.96
CA VAL A 124 8.71 -6.00 -4.54
C VAL A 124 7.26 -6.41 -4.33
N SER A 125 6.33 -5.84 -5.09
CA SER A 125 4.90 -6.14 -4.94
C SER A 125 4.57 -7.62 -5.24
N VAL A 126 5.19 -8.18 -6.28
CA VAL A 126 5.00 -9.58 -6.69
C VAL A 126 5.53 -10.51 -5.61
N CYS A 127 6.71 -10.22 -5.04
CA CYS A 127 7.24 -10.99 -3.92
C CYS A 127 6.35 -10.90 -2.67
N ILE A 128 5.75 -9.76 -2.37
CA ILE A 128 4.86 -9.62 -1.20
C ILE A 128 3.51 -10.32 -1.42
N ALA A 129 2.98 -10.28 -2.65
CA ALA A 129 1.70 -10.90 -3.00
C ALA A 129 1.67 -12.43 -2.83
N GLN A 130 2.84 -13.08 -2.71
CA GLN A 130 2.92 -14.51 -2.40
C GLN A 130 2.42 -14.83 -0.97
N TYR A 131 2.40 -13.85 -0.07
CA TYR A 131 1.92 -14.03 1.29
C TYR A 131 0.42 -13.73 1.38
N GLU A 132 -0.26 -14.45 2.27
CA GLU A 132 -1.70 -14.32 2.48
C GLU A 132 -2.09 -12.89 2.88
N GLY A 133 -3.18 -12.40 2.28
CA GLY A 133 -3.76 -11.09 2.61
C GLY A 133 -3.28 -9.92 1.75
N TYR A 134 -2.34 -10.09 0.81
CA TYR A 134 -1.83 -8.98 0.00
C TYR A 134 -2.23 -9.00 -1.48
N LEU A 135 -2.49 -10.17 -2.07
CA LEU A 135 -2.85 -10.27 -3.49
C LEU A 135 -4.05 -9.40 -3.85
N TYR A 136 -5.20 -9.60 -3.19
CA TYR A 136 -6.43 -8.87 -3.53
C TYR A 136 -6.32 -7.36 -3.27
N PRO A 137 -5.79 -6.87 -2.12
CA PRO A 137 -5.58 -5.43 -1.93
C PRO A 137 -4.66 -4.79 -2.97
N PHE A 138 -3.64 -5.53 -3.43
CA PHE A 138 -2.74 -5.05 -4.48
C PHE A 138 -3.44 -4.96 -5.83
N VAL A 139 -4.23 -5.97 -6.18
CA VAL A 139 -5.03 -5.96 -7.41
C VAL A 139 -6.07 -4.84 -7.38
N ASP A 140 -6.77 -4.65 -6.27
CA ASP A 140 -7.76 -3.58 -6.12
C ASP A 140 -7.12 -2.19 -6.28
N GLU A 141 -5.96 -1.93 -5.68
CA GLU A 141 -5.24 -0.66 -5.88
C GLU A 141 -4.87 -0.44 -7.35
N LEU A 142 -4.38 -1.48 -8.03
CA LEU A 142 -3.99 -1.40 -9.43
C LEU A 142 -5.20 -1.10 -10.33
N LEU A 143 -6.34 -1.74 -10.08
CA LEU A 143 -7.57 -1.57 -10.85
C LEU A 143 -8.26 -0.23 -10.59
N ASP A 144 -8.42 0.13 -9.32
CA ASP A 144 -9.23 1.28 -8.95
C ASP A 144 -8.47 2.60 -9.11
N ASN A 145 -7.15 2.60 -8.90
CA ASN A 145 -6.35 3.82 -8.82
C ASN A 145 -5.25 3.94 -9.88
N LYS A 146 -4.73 2.83 -10.43
CA LYS A 146 -3.53 2.89 -11.30
C LYS A 146 -3.80 2.65 -12.79
N ILE A 147 -4.69 1.72 -13.15
CA ILE A 147 -4.90 1.34 -14.56
C ILE A 147 -5.48 2.48 -15.41
N CYS A 148 -6.28 3.35 -14.79
CA CYS A 148 -6.84 4.57 -15.41
C CYS A 148 -6.15 5.86 -14.96
N HIS A 149 -4.94 5.76 -14.37
CA HIS A 149 -4.21 6.93 -13.90
C HIS A 149 -3.86 7.89 -15.04
N TRP A 150 -3.83 9.21 -14.81
CA TRP A 150 -3.62 10.18 -15.90
C TRP A 150 -2.21 10.11 -16.52
N GLU A 151 -1.21 9.69 -15.75
CA GLU A 151 0.15 9.44 -16.26
C GLU A 151 0.25 8.09 -16.98
N LYS A 152 0.61 8.13 -18.27
CA LYS A 152 0.81 6.95 -19.11
C LYS A 152 1.75 5.91 -18.49
N GLY A 153 2.91 6.34 -17.99
CA GLY A 153 3.91 5.42 -17.43
C GLY A 153 3.45 4.72 -16.14
N LEU A 154 2.46 5.26 -15.41
CA LEU A 154 1.84 4.56 -14.28
C LEU A 154 0.82 3.53 -14.75
N ARG A 155 0.06 3.82 -15.81
CA ARG A 155 -0.87 2.85 -16.43
C ARG A 155 -0.13 1.64 -16.97
N GLU A 156 0.98 1.86 -17.69
CA GLU A 156 1.82 0.79 -18.24
C GLU A 156 2.37 -0.11 -17.13
N LEU A 157 2.95 0.49 -16.08
CA LEU A 157 3.44 -0.27 -14.93
C LEU A 157 2.32 -1.02 -14.19
N ALA A 158 1.12 -0.44 -14.12
CA ALA A 158 -0.02 -1.11 -13.50
C ALA A 158 -0.46 -2.34 -14.30
N ALA A 159 -0.51 -2.24 -15.63
CA ALA A 159 -0.84 -3.36 -16.50
C ALA A 159 0.21 -4.48 -16.40
N GLU A 160 1.50 -4.13 -16.38
CA GLU A 160 2.59 -5.10 -16.19
C GLU A 160 2.52 -5.77 -14.81
N ALA A 161 2.24 -5.00 -13.74
CA ALA A 161 2.10 -5.54 -12.39
C ALA A 161 0.90 -6.49 -12.29
N LEU A 162 -0.27 -6.13 -12.84
CA LEU A 162 -1.44 -7.00 -12.90
C LEU A 162 -1.11 -8.32 -13.60
N SER A 163 -0.45 -8.26 -14.76
CA SER A 163 0.00 -9.45 -15.50
C SER A 163 0.92 -10.35 -14.65
N ALA A 164 1.87 -9.76 -13.92
CA ALA A 164 2.80 -10.49 -13.06
C ALA A 164 2.12 -11.16 -11.85
N LEU A 165 0.97 -10.63 -11.40
CA LEU A 165 0.20 -11.14 -10.27
C LEU A 165 -0.77 -12.28 -10.65
N VAL A 166 -1.13 -12.45 -11.93
CA VAL A 166 -2.06 -13.50 -12.41
C VAL A 166 -1.67 -14.89 -11.90
N LYS A 167 -0.37 -15.18 -11.83
CA LYS A 167 0.14 -16.50 -11.41
C LYS A 167 -0.28 -16.93 -10.00
N TYR A 168 -0.71 -15.99 -9.14
CA TYR A 168 -1.12 -16.29 -7.77
C TYR A 168 -2.59 -16.72 -7.67
N ASP A 169 -3.45 -16.29 -8.59
CA ASP A 169 -4.87 -16.69 -8.65
C ASP A 169 -5.45 -16.53 -10.07
N PRO A 170 -5.13 -17.44 -11.01
CA PRO A 170 -5.55 -17.29 -12.40
C PRO A 170 -7.07 -17.24 -12.61
N GLU A 171 -7.83 -17.95 -11.78
CA GLU A 171 -9.30 -18.00 -11.85
C GLU A 171 -9.91 -16.65 -11.46
N TYR A 172 -9.49 -16.06 -10.33
CA TYR A 172 -9.92 -14.71 -9.95
C TYR A 172 -9.60 -13.67 -11.04
N PHE A 173 -8.42 -13.78 -11.66
CA PHE A 173 -8.06 -12.86 -12.73
C PHE A 173 -8.94 -13.03 -13.97
N ALA A 174 -9.19 -14.26 -14.40
CA ALA A 174 -10.04 -14.55 -15.55
C ALA A 174 -11.49 -14.10 -15.33
N ASP A 175 -12.04 -14.37 -14.14
CA ASP A 175 -13.46 -14.18 -13.88
C ASP A 175 -13.81 -12.77 -13.39
N SER A 176 -12.93 -12.12 -12.61
CA SER A 176 -13.24 -10.84 -11.97
C SER A 176 -12.38 -9.68 -12.48
N VAL A 177 -11.07 -9.88 -12.65
CA VAL A 177 -10.14 -8.79 -13.01
C VAL A 177 -10.32 -8.40 -14.48
N VAL A 178 -10.40 -9.37 -15.39
CA VAL A 178 -10.61 -9.11 -16.82
C VAL A 178 -11.92 -8.35 -17.05
N GLU A 179 -13.01 -8.72 -16.37
CA GLU A 179 -14.30 -8.02 -16.46
C GLU A 179 -14.18 -6.53 -16.13
N LYS A 180 -13.38 -6.18 -15.10
CA LYS A 180 -13.13 -4.78 -14.72
C LYS A 180 -12.21 -4.04 -15.69
N ILE A 181 -11.24 -4.71 -16.31
CA ILE A 181 -10.27 -4.07 -17.22
C ILE A 181 -10.84 -3.84 -18.61
N VAL A 182 -11.68 -4.75 -19.13
CA VAL A 182 -12.20 -4.66 -20.52
C VAL A 182 -12.84 -3.30 -20.82
N PRO A 183 -13.74 -2.74 -19.98
CA PRO A 183 -14.31 -1.42 -20.20
C PRO A 183 -13.26 -0.30 -20.26
N CYS A 184 -12.18 -0.40 -19.49
CA CYS A 184 -11.10 0.58 -19.47
C CYS A 184 -10.31 0.63 -20.78
N THR A 185 -10.30 -0.46 -21.56
CA THR A 185 -9.64 -0.53 -22.89
C THR A 185 -10.47 0.09 -24.02
N LEU A 186 -11.75 0.35 -23.77
CA LEU A 186 -12.69 0.93 -24.74
C LEU A 186 -12.84 2.45 -24.57
N SER A 187 -12.19 3.05 -23.57
CA SER A 187 -12.25 4.49 -23.34
C SER A 187 -11.54 5.26 -24.45
N SER A 188 -12.19 6.32 -24.94
CA SER A 188 -11.61 7.24 -25.93
C SER A 188 -10.47 8.11 -25.38
N ASP A 189 -10.25 8.09 -24.06
CA ASP A 189 -9.24 8.88 -23.35
C ASP A 189 -7.86 8.17 -23.23
N LEU A 190 -7.64 7.09 -23.99
CA LEU A 190 -6.40 6.31 -24.01
C LEU A 190 -5.23 7.00 -24.73
#